data_AF-F3CI98-F1
#
_entry.id   AF-F3CI98-F1
#
_cell.length_a   1.000
_cell.length_b   1.000
_cell.length_c   1.000
_cell.angle_alpha   90.00
_cell.angle_beta   90.00
_cell.angle_gamma   90.00
#
_symmetry.space_group_name_H-M   'P 1'
#
loop_
_entity.id
_entity.type
_entity.pdbx_description
1 polymer ?
#
loop_
_entity_poly.entity_id
_entity_poly.type
_entity_poly.pdbx_seq_one_letter_code
_entity_poly.pdbx_strand_id
1 'polypeptide(L)' 'GEYLRKGSQVYIEGKLQTREWEKDGIKRYTTEIVVDMQGTMQLL' A
#
# COMPACT_ATOMS: atom_id res chain seq x y z
N GLY A 1 5.14 5.86 17.41
CA GLY A 1 4.64 4.71 16.63
C GLY A 1 3.42 4.19 17.33
N GLU A 2 2.27 4.79 17.08
CA GLU A 2 1.16 4.69 18.04
C GLU A 2 0.03 3.74 17.63
N TYR A 3 0.05 3.12 16.45
CA TYR A 3 -1.09 2.30 16.02
C TYR A 3 -0.69 1.01 15.29
N LEU A 4 0.34 1.06 14.42
CA LEU A 4 0.81 -0.12 13.69
C LEU A 4 2.20 -0.56 14.16
N ARG A 5 2.34 -1.87 14.42
CA ARG A 5 3.61 -2.55 14.68
C ARG A 5 3.71 -3.82 13.85
N LYS A 6 4.93 -4.32 13.66
CA LYS A 6 5.15 -5.59 12.96
C LYS A 6 4.33 -6.70 13.63
N GLY A 7 3.55 -7.43 12.84
CA GLY A 7 2.68 -8.51 13.31
C GLY A 7 1.28 -8.08 13.75
N SER A 8 0.93 -6.78 13.70
CA SER A 8 -0.46 -6.35 13.89
C SER A 8 -1.36 -6.87 12.78
N GLN A 9 -2.53 -7.39 13.15
CA GLN A 9 -3.59 -7.71 12.21
C GLN A 9 -4.40 -6.46 11.89
N VAL A 10 -4.72 -6.26 10.61
CA VAL A 10 -5.45 -5.08 10.13
C VAL A 10 -6.36 -5.45 8.98
N TYR A 11 -7.45 -4.70 8.86
CA TYR A 11 -8.29 -4.66 7.66
C TYR A 11 -7.94 -3.41 6.84
N ILE A 12 -7.81 -3.57 5.52
CA ILE A 12 -7.50 -2.48 4.59
C ILE A 12 -8.41 -2.62 3.37
N GLU A 13 -9.06 -1.53 2.97
CA GLU A 13 -9.81 -1.40 1.73
C GLU A 13 -9.26 -0.21 0.92
N GLY A 14 -8.96 -0.46 -0.35
CA GLY A 14 -8.39 0.54 -1.25
C GLY A 14 -8.43 0.07 -2.70
N LYS A 15 -7.69 0.76 -3.57
CA LYS A 15 -7.65 0.50 -5.02
C LYS A 15 -6.30 -0.06 -5.45
N LEU A 16 -6.32 -1.00 -6.39
CA LEU A 16 -5.09 -1.47 -7.03
C LEU A 16 -4.54 -0.40 -7.98
N GLN A 17 -3.29 -0.03 -7.79
CA GLN A 17 -2.59 0.90 -8.66
C GLN A 17 -1.23 0.32 -9.05
N THR A 18 -0.94 0.29 -10.35
CA THR A 18 0.37 -0.11 -10.86
C THR A 18 1.12 1.13 -11.32
N ARG A 19 2.36 1.31 -10.83
CA ARG A 19 3.26 2.37 -11.29
C ARG A 19 4.49 1.78 -11.98
N GLU A 20 4.93 2.47 -13.02
CA GLU A 20 6.23 2.26 -13.65
C GLU A 20 7.25 3.17 -12.98
N TRP A 21 8.44 2.65 -12.70
CA TRP A 21 9.59 3.43 -12.26
C TRP A 21 10.87 2.80 -12.77
N GLU A 22 11.93 3.60 -12.85
CA GLU A 22 13.24 3.16 -13.33
C GLU A 22 14.26 3.19 -12.19
N LYS A 23 15.13 2.18 -12.13
CA LYS A 23 16.34 2.25 -11.32
C LYS A 23 17.44 1.43 -11.97
N ASP A 24 18.61 2.05 -12.05
CA ASP A 24 19.80 1.53 -12.72
C ASP A 24 19.56 1.24 -14.22
N GLY A 25 18.76 2.09 -14.89
CA GLY A 25 18.41 1.93 -16.31
C GLY A 25 17.35 0.85 -16.59
N ILE A 26 16.85 0.17 -15.55
CA ILE A 26 15.90 -0.94 -15.69
C ILE A 26 14.50 -0.46 -15.29
N LYS A 27 13.56 -0.57 -16.24
CA LYS A 27 12.12 -0.36 -16.00
C LYS A 27 11.56 -1.43 -15.06
N ARG A 28 10.80 -1.00 -14.06
CA ARG A 28 10.14 -1.85 -13.07
C ARG A 28 8.69 -1.45 -12.90
N TYR A 29 7.86 -2.44 -12.65
CA TYR A 29 6.45 -2.27 -12.35
C TYR A 29 6.19 -2.66 -10.91
N THR A 30 5.38 -1.88 -10.20
CA THR A 30 4.99 -2.16 -8.82
C THR A 30 3.51 -1.93 -8.69
N THR A 31 2.79 -2.97 -8.27
CA THR A 31 1.36 -2.91 -7.98
C THR A 31 1.17 -2.77 -6.48
N GLU A 32 0.43 -1.74 -6.09
CA GLU A 32 0.20 -1.35 -4.70
C GLU A 32 -1.31 -1.27 -4.44
N ILE A 33 -1.72 -1.45 -3.19
CA ILE A 33 -3.07 -1.12 -2.73
C ILE A 33 -3.00 0.29 -2.14
N VAL A 34 -3.61 1.26 -2.82
CA VAL A 34 -3.61 2.66 -2.41
C VAL A 34 -4.94 2.97 -1.73
N VAL A 35 -4.85 3.49 -0.51
CA VAL A 35 -6.01 3.94 0.28
C VAL A 35 -6.15 5.45 0.06
N ASP A 36 -7.14 5.85 -0.77
CA ASP A 36 -7.50 7.25 -1.01
C ASP A 36 -8.63 7.69 -0.04
N MET A 37 -9.25 8.85 -0.28
CA MET A 37 -10.33 9.38 0.57
C MET A 37 -11.57 8.45 0.68
N GLN A 38 -11.74 7.49 -0.24
CA GLN A 38 -12.84 6.53 -0.22
C GLN A 38 -12.42 5.19 0.42
N GLY A 39 -11.13 4.96 0.65
CA GLY A 39 -10.63 3.73 1.28
C GLY A 39 -10.65 3.79 2.80
N THR A 40 -10.45 2.65 3.45
CA THR A 40 -10.44 2.54 4.92
C THR A 40 -9.32 1.65 5.43
N MET A 41 -8.88 1.90 6.66
CA MET A 41 -7.98 1.03 7.41
C MET A 41 -8.46 0.93 8.86
N GLN A 42 -8.52 -0.29 9.39
CA GLN A 42 -8.92 -0.55 10.77
C GLN A 42 -7.98 -1.56 11.42
N LEU A 43 -7.63 -1.31 12.69
CA LEU A 43 -6.94 -2.29 13.52
C LEU A 43 -7.94 -3.37 13.95
N LEU A 44 -7.49 -4.63 13.97
CA LEU A 44 -8.26 -5.79 14.42
C LEU A 44 -7.70 -6.38 15.70
#